data_AF-A0A438GHK2-F1
#
_entry.id   AF-A0A438GHK2-F1
#
_cell.length_a   1.000
_cell.length_b   1.000
_cell.length_c   1.000
_cell.angle_alpha   90.00
_cell.angle_beta   90.00
_cell.angle_gamma   90.00
#
_symmetry.space_group_name_H-M   'P 1'
#
loop_
_entity.id
_entity.type
_entity.pdbx_description
1 polymer ?
#
loop_
_entity_poly.entity_id
_entity_poly.type
_entity_poly.pdbx_seq_one_letter_code
_entity_poly.pdbx_strand_id
1 'polypeptide(L)'
;MVSSVIISTAVVIVTSTMMMMLFSLAKAISSPSSSTDEAEALRSTGWWNSTSAHCHWDGVYCNNAGRVTGIALYGSGKELGELSKLEFSSFPSLVELNLSACGLNGSIPHQIGTLTQLTVLSLHDNNLTGEIPLSWLTHSVALPHPFNLIGVIPSSFGNLTTLTTLYLMISVRIKSVGFIPEEIVNLKKLSHLDMSNNLISGKIPSQLGNLKEVKYFNLSHNNLSGTIPYSISSNYNKWTLIDLSNNRLEGQTRAPVEAFGHNKGLCGEIKDIIQATEDFDIKYCIGTGGYGAFTEHNYLPGRDEVEAVELDWIKRVNVVKSIANALSYMHHDCDLPIIHRDISSTYGYIAPELAYTMVVTEKCDIYSFGMVALETMMGMHPGEFVTSLSSSSTQNTTLKDVLDSRLSSPKSTQVANNIALTVSLALKCLHSNPQFRPSMQEVSSKLVSTRSFPQPISAISLLQLKDEVI
;
A
#
# COMPACT_ATOMS: atom_id res chain seq x y z
N MET A 1 49.25 55.04 13.38
CA MET A 1 49.00 54.30 12.11
C MET A 1 47.84 53.29 12.19
N VAL A 2 47.18 53.08 13.34
CA VAL A 2 46.08 52.08 13.44
C VAL A 2 44.70 52.69 13.10
N SER A 3 44.48 53.99 13.36
CA SER A 3 43.17 54.61 13.12
C SER A 3 42.83 54.94 11.66
N SER A 4 43.82 55.12 10.76
CA SER A 4 43.53 55.43 9.35
C SER A 4 43.17 54.20 8.52
N VAL A 5 43.60 53.01 8.94
CA VAL A 5 43.30 51.74 8.25
C VAL A 5 41.86 51.31 8.50
N ILE A 6 41.32 51.54 9.70
CA ILE A 6 39.95 51.16 10.09
C ILE A 6 38.90 52.02 9.37
N ILE A 7 39.20 53.31 9.13
CA ILE A 7 38.29 54.20 8.40
C ILE A 7 38.25 53.82 6.91
N SER A 8 39.38 53.41 6.32
CA SER A 8 39.45 53.01 4.91
C SER A 8 38.69 51.70 4.64
N THR A 9 38.82 50.70 5.53
CA THR A 9 38.09 49.42 5.40
C THR A 9 36.59 49.59 5.64
N ALA A 10 36.18 50.43 6.60
CA ALA A 10 34.78 50.72 6.85
C ALA A 10 34.10 51.43 5.65
N VAL A 11 34.79 52.38 5.00
CA VAL A 11 34.26 53.08 3.82
C VAL A 11 34.12 52.13 2.63
N VAL A 12 35.06 51.20 2.41
CA VAL A 12 34.96 50.20 1.33
C VAL A 12 33.83 49.19 1.56
N ILE A 13 33.58 48.79 2.82
CA ILE A 13 32.48 47.89 3.16
C ILE A 13 31.13 48.61 2.99
N VAL A 14 31.02 49.87 3.39
CA VAL A 14 29.79 50.67 3.21
C VAL A 14 29.51 50.95 1.73
N THR A 15 30.51 51.25 0.90
CA THR A 15 30.30 51.49 -0.53
C THR A 15 29.96 50.22 -1.30
N SER A 16 30.59 49.08 -0.97
CA SER A 16 30.25 47.78 -1.58
C SER A 16 28.86 47.29 -1.18
N THR A 17 28.46 47.46 0.09
CA THR A 17 27.12 47.10 0.56
C THR A 17 26.03 48.03 0.02
N MET A 18 26.30 49.34 -0.09
CA MET A 18 25.37 50.27 -0.75
C MET A 18 25.25 49.99 -2.25
N MET A 19 26.34 49.63 -2.94
CA MET A 19 26.31 49.26 -4.35
C MET A 19 25.56 47.95 -4.59
N MET A 20 25.69 46.95 -3.69
CA MET A 20 24.89 45.71 -3.72
C MET A 20 23.40 45.96 -3.43
N MET A 21 23.07 46.87 -2.50
CA MET A 21 21.68 47.28 -2.26
C MET A 21 21.09 48.03 -3.46
N LEU A 22 21.87 48.92 -4.10
CA LEU A 22 21.43 49.63 -5.30
C LEU A 22 21.20 48.69 -6.49
N PHE A 23 22.05 47.67 -6.67
CA PHE A 23 21.83 46.60 -7.66
C PHE A 23 20.59 45.77 -7.34
N SER A 24 20.35 45.45 -6.07
CA SER A 24 19.17 44.70 -5.62
C SER A 24 17.88 45.50 -5.79
N LEU A 25 17.93 46.82 -5.55
CA LEU A 25 16.82 47.73 -5.77
C LEU A 25 16.56 47.94 -7.27
N ALA A 26 17.60 48.05 -8.09
CA ALA A 26 17.46 48.17 -9.55
C ALA A 26 16.81 46.92 -10.18
N LYS A 27 17.12 45.73 -9.66
CA LYS A 27 16.48 44.46 -10.08
C LYS A 27 15.03 44.32 -9.58
N ALA A 28 14.66 45.05 -8.53
CA ALA A 28 13.30 45.10 -8.00
C ALA A 28 12.40 46.17 -8.69
N ILE A 29 13.00 47.09 -9.46
CA ILE A 29 12.28 48.19 -10.15
C ILE A 29 12.06 47.90 -11.66
N SER A 30 12.61 46.83 -12.22
CA SER A 30 12.30 46.41 -13.60
C SER A 30 10.91 45.78 -13.68
N SER A 31 10.02 46.45 -14.41
CA SER A 31 8.70 46.00 -14.87
C SER A 31 8.75 44.66 -15.64
N PRO A 32 7.63 44.00 -15.97
CA PRO A 32 7.61 42.57 -16.32
C PRO A 32 8.59 42.30 -17.46
N SER A 33 9.49 41.34 -17.23
CA SER A 33 10.61 40.92 -18.11
C SER A 33 10.25 41.17 -19.56
N SER A 34 11.07 41.79 -20.40
CA SER A 34 10.79 41.96 -21.84
C SER A 34 10.88 40.60 -22.59
N SER A 35 10.36 40.47 -23.81
CA SER A 35 10.51 39.20 -24.57
C SER A 35 11.99 38.90 -24.89
N THR A 36 12.84 39.93 -24.90
CA THR A 36 14.29 39.82 -25.03
C THR A 36 14.94 39.19 -23.78
N ASP A 37 14.40 39.45 -22.59
CA ASP A 37 14.91 38.87 -21.33
C ASP A 37 14.58 37.37 -21.24
N GLU A 38 13.42 36.94 -21.76
CA GLU A 38 13.04 35.52 -21.84
C GLU A 38 13.98 34.74 -22.77
N ALA A 39 14.34 35.30 -23.92
CA ALA A 39 15.27 34.66 -24.86
C ALA A 39 16.69 34.51 -24.26
N GLU A 40 17.16 35.52 -23.52
CA GLU A 40 18.45 35.45 -22.83
C GLU A 40 18.43 34.45 -21.68
N ALA A 41 17.35 34.43 -20.88
CA ALA A 41 17.15 33.46 -19.80
C ALA A 41 17.06 32.01 -20.32
N LEU A 42 16.46 31.78 -21.50
CA LEU A 42 16.48 30.45 -22.12
C LEU A 42 17.87 30.08 -22.64
N ARG A 43 18.64 31.01 -23.22
CA ARG A 43 20.02 30.76 -23.68
C ARG A 43 20.99 30.48 -22.54
N SER A 44 20.86 31.16 -21.41
CA SER A 44 21.75 30.99 -20.27
C SER A 44 21.69 29.59 -19.66
N THR A 45 20.58 28.86 -19.86
CA THR A 45 20.46 27.45 -19.48
C THR A 45 21.44 26.53 -20.22
N GLY A 46 21.85 26.91 -21.43
CA GLY A 46 22.60 26.07 -22.37
C GLY A 46 21.78 24.99 -23.09
N TRP A 47 20.45 24.95 -22.94
CA TRP A 47 19.58 23.94 -23.56
C TRP A 47 19.31 24.20 -25.06
N TRP A 48 19.34 25.47 -25.44
CA TRP A 48 19.19 25.94 -26.83
C TRP A 48 20.44 26.69 -27.28
N ASN A 49 20.80 26.50 -28.55
CA ASN A 49 21.87 27.24 -29.21
C ASN A 49 21.37 27.72 -30.57
N SER A 50 20.52 28.74 -30.56
CA SER A 50 19.94 29.34 -31.77
C SER A 50 19.97 30.86 -31.73
N THR A 51 20.23 31.46 -32.89
CA THR A 51 20.18 32.90 -33.14
C THR A 51 18.80 33.38 -33.59
N SER A 52 17.87 32.48 -33.93
CA SER A 52 16.50 32.82 -34.31
C SER A 52 15.68 33.35 -33.11
N ALA A 53 14.52 33.95 -33.38
CA ALA A 53 13.57 34.32 -32.34
C ALA A 53 13.19 33.10 -31.49
N HIS A 54 13.14 33.27 -30.16
CA HIS A 54 12.98 32.19 -29.18
C HIS A 54 11.69 31.39 -29.35
N CYS A 55 10.62 32.03 -29.84
CA CYS A 55 9.35 31.36 -30.13
C CYS A 55 9.42 30.34 -31.28
N HIS A 56 10.53 30.27 -32.00
CA HIS A 56 10.79 29.24 -33.02
C HIS A 56 11.79 28.18 -32.53
N TRP A 57 12.22 28.24 -31.27
CA TRP A 57 13.13 27.24 -30.74
C TRP A 57 12.35 25.96 -30.43
N ASP A 58 13.02 24.83 -30.64
CA ASP A 58 12.41 23.53 -30.40
C ASP A 58 11.85 23.46 -28.99
N GLY A 59 10.55 23.15 -28.89
CA GLY A 59 9.86 23.02 -27.62
C GLY A 59 9.52 24.32 -26.90
N VAL A 60 9.72 25.50 -27.50
CA VAL A 60 9.31 26.79 -26.93
C VAL A 60 8.02 27.27 -27.59
N TYR A 61 6.98 27.50 -26.79
CA TYR A 61 5.70 28.02 -27.24
C TYR A 61 5.49 29.43 -26.72
N CYS A 62 5.00 30.31 -27.58
CA CYS A 62 4.69 31.69 -27.23
C CYS A 62 3.23 32.05 -27.50
N ASN A 63 2.71 33.03 -26.75
CA ASN A 63 1.45 33.69 -27.10
C ASN A 63 1.63 34.73 -28.23
N ASN A 64 0.52 35.35 -28.65
CA ASN A 64 0.51 36.40 -29.70
C ASN A 64 1.37 37.63 -29.37
N ALA A 65 1.72 37.85 -28.10
CA ALA A 65 2.60 38.93 -27.65
C ALA A 65 4.09 38.53 -27.64
N GLY A 66 4.43 37.30 -28.08
CA GLY A 66 5.80 36.78 -28.10
C GLY A 66 6.32 36.33 -26.73
N ARG A 67 5.43 36.14 -25.75
CA ARG A 67 5.76 35.67 -24.39
C ARG A 67 5.78 34.17 -24.33
N VAL A 68 6.78 33.59 -23.69
CA VAL A 68 6.85 32.14 -23.47
C VAL A 68 5.70 31.69 -22.56
N THR A 69 4.84 30.85 -23.13
CA THR A 69 3.71 30.22 -22.43
C THR A 69 3.90 28.73 -22.25
N GLY A 70 4.80 28.09 -23.01
CA GLY A 70 5.08 26.68 -22.86
C GLY A 70 6.54 26.34 -23.12
N ILE A 71 7.09 25.41 -22.35
CA ILE A 71 8.38 24.79 -22.60
C ILE A 71 8.17 23.27 -22.56
N ALA A 72 8.27 22.58 -23.70
CA ALA A 72 8.16 21.14 -23.81
C ALA A 72 9.34 20.54 -24.60
N LEU A 73 10.31 19.94 -23.91
CA LEU A 73 11.54 19.39 -24.51
C LEU A 73 11.59 17.85 -24.55
N TYR A 74 10.44 17.20 -24.30
CA TYR A 74 10.33 15.77 -24.09
C TYR A 74 10.97 14.94 -25.21
N GLY A 75 11.68 13.87 -24.84
CA GLY A 75 12.21 12.90 -25.82
C GLY A 75 13.33 13.42 -26.73
N SER A 76 13.90 14.59 -26.46
CA SER A 76 14.99 15.18 -27.26
C SER A 76 16.33 14.42 -27.12
N GLY A 77 16.43 13.46 -26.19
CA GLY A 77 17.68 12.72 -25.90
C GLY A 77 18.80 13.60 -25.32
N LYS A 78 18.50 14.86 -25.00
CA LYS A 78 19.45 15.80 -24.40
C LYS A 78 19.50 15.60 -22.88
N GLU A 79 20.70 15.56 -22.32
CA GLU A 79 20.93 15.67 -20.88
C GLU A 79 20.98 17.15 -20.48
N LEU A 80 19.86 17.68 -19.97
CA LEU A 80 19.73 19.10 -19.64
C LEU A 80 20.52 19.53 -18.39
N GLY A 81 20.95 18.57 -17.57
CA GLY A 81 21.64 18.82 -16.31
C GLY A 81 20.67 19.30 -15.22
N GLU A 82 21.05 20.32 -14.44
CA GLU A 82 20.21 20.78 -13.33
C GLU A 82 19.07 21.71 -13.76
N LEU A 83 17.89 21.51 -13.15
CA LEU A 83 16.72 22.37 -13.34
C LEU A 83 16.93 23.79 -12.75
N SER A 84 17.86 23.94 -11.81
CA SER A 84 18.27 25.22 -11.21
C SER A 84 18.80 26.24 -12.23
N LYS A 85 19.25 25.78 -13.41
CA LYS A 85 19.72 26.64 -14.51
C LYS A 85 18.62 27.49 -15.12
N LEU A 86 17.35 27.10 -14.97
CA LEU A 86 16.22 27.85 -15.48
C LEU A 86 15.84 28.95 -14.48
N GLU A 87 15.99 30.20 -14.89
CA GLU A 87 15.58 31.35 -14.08
C GLU A 87 14.05 31.54 -14.13
N PHE A 88 13.32 30.80 -13.29
CA PHE A 88 11.85 30.77 -13.24
C PHE A 88 11.19 32.15 -13.20
N SER A 89 11.81 33.11 -12.52
CA SER A 89 11.31 34.50 -12.42
C SER A 89 11.20 35.22 -13.76
N SER A 90 11.91 34.76 -14.79
CA SER A 90 11.89 35.34 -16.13
C SER A 90 10.65 34.93 -16.94
N PHE A 91 9.91 33.90 -16.49
CA PHE A 91 8.80 33.28 -17.23
C PHE A 91 7.45 33.41 -16.50
N PRO A 92 6.97 34.63 -16.19
CA PRO A 92 5.75 34.82 -15.42
C PRO A 92 4.47 34.37 -16.14
N SER A 93 4.53 34.20 -17.47
CA SER A 93 3.40 33.77 -18.33
C SER A 93 3.40 32.27 -18.65
N LEU A 94 4.27 31.49 -18.01
CA LEU A 94 4.41 30.07 -18.31
C LEU A 94 3.18 29.28 -17.81
N VAL A 95 2.56 28.54 -18.72
CA VAL A 95 1.36 27.73 -18.52
C VAL A 95 1.70 26.23 -18.55
N GLU A 96 2.66 25.84 -19.40
CA GLU A 96 3.09 24.44 -19.52
C GLU A 96 4.61 24.32 -19.38
N LEU A 97 5.05 23.41 -18.50
CA LEU A 97 6.45 23.01 -18.37
C LEU A 97 6.53 21.49 -18.41
N ASN A 98 6.98 20.95 -19.53
CA ASN A 98 7.14 19.53 -19.76
C ASN A 98 8.58 19.18 -20.14
N LEU A 99 9.35 18.76 -19.14
CA LEU A 99 10.76 18.37 -19.30
C LEU A 99 10.94 16.88 -19.03
N SER A 100 9.96 16.05 -19.42
CA SER A 100 10.02 14.61 -19.18
C SER A 100 11.08 13.93 -20.05
N ALA A 101 11.79 12.95 -19.50
CA ALA A 101 12.84 12.20 -20.21
C ALA A 101 13.94 13.12 -20.80
N CYS A 102 14.35 14.14 -20.05
CA CYS A 102 15.35 15.12 -20.46
C CYS A 102 16.68 15.01 -19.67
N GLY A 103 16.90 13.88 -19.00
CA GLY A 103 18.12 13.62 -18.23
C GLY A 103 18.39 14.68 -17.14
N LEU A 104 17.35 15.34 -16.61
CA LEU A 104 17.52 16.33 -15.55
C LEU A 104 18.09 15.65 -14.29
N ASN A 105 18.99 16.34 -13.60
CA ASN A 105 19.57 15.89 -12.34
C ASN A 105 19.54 17.01 -11.29
N GLY A 106 20.01 16.72 -10.08
CA GLY A 106 19.95 17.68 -8.97
C GLY A 106 18.53 17.88 -8.44
N SER A 107 18.33 18.86 -7.55
CA SER A 107 17.06 19.07 -6.84
C SER A 107 16.03 19.87 -7.62
N ILE A 108 14.75 19.68 -7.29
CA ILE A 108 13.69 20.59 -7.75
C ILE A 108 13.81 21.90 -6.95
N PRO A 109 14.15 23.03 -7.60
CA PRO A 109 14.34 24.29 -6.91
C PRO A 109 13.01 24.85 -6.39
N HIS A 110 13.01 25.39 -5.17
CA HIS A 110 11.79 25.97 -4.57
C HIS A 110 11.22 27.14 -5.39
N GLN A 111 12.05 27.80 -6.19
CA GLN A 111 11.68 28.89 -7.09
C GLN A 111 10.67 28.47 -8.16
N ILE A 112 10.45 27.18 -8.41
CA ILE A 112 9.39 26.71 -9.31
C ILE A 112 8.00 27.21 -8.87
N GLY A 113 7.80 27.44 -7.56
CA GLY A 113 6.57 28.02 -7.02
C GLY A 113 6.31 29.49 -7.41
N THR A 114 7.25 30.15 -8.11
CA THR A 114 7.04 31.48 -8.69
C THR A 114 6.20 31.47 -9.96
N LEU A 115 6.06 30.30 -10.62
CA LEU A 115 5.28 30.11 -11.85
C LEU A 115 3.77 30.00 -11.56
N THR A 116 3.15 31.06 -11.05
CA THR A 116 1.76 31.02 -10.56
C THR A 116 0.70 30.77 -11.65
N GLN A 117 1.06 30.89 -12.93
CA GLN A 117 0.17 30.60 -14.08
C GLN A 117 0.27 29.15 -14.60
N LEU A 118 1.14 28.33 -14.01
CA LEU A 118 1.42 26.98 -14.49
C LEU A 118 0.24 26.03 -14.28
N THR A 119 -0.27 25.45 -15.37
CA THR A 119 -1.37 24.47 -15.36
C THR A 119 -0.87 23.04 -15.49
N VAL A 120 0.22 22.83 -16.24
CA VAL A 120 0.80 21.51 -16.49
C VAL A 120 2.27 21.51 -16.09
N LEU A 121 2.63 20.64 -15.15
CA LEU A 121 4.01 20.38 -14.75
C LEU A 121 4.35 18.90 -14.91
N SER A 122 5.31 18.60 -15.76
CA SER A 122 5.78 17.25 -16.05
C SER A 122 7.29 17.19 -15.96
N LEU A 123 7.79 16.46 -14.97
CA LEU A 123 9.22 16.23 -14.73
C LEU A 123 9.57 14.73 -14.67
N HIS A 124 8.67 13.87 -15.16
CA HIS A 124 8.83 12.42 -15.09
C HIS A 124 10.00 11.91 -15.95
N ASP A 125 10.49 10.71 -15.66
CA ASP A 125 11.62 10.06 -16.36
C ASP A 125 12.93 10.88 -16.36
N ASN A 126 13.21 11.58 -15.27
CA ASN A 126 14.49 12.27 -15.04
C ASN A 126 15.27 11.66 -13.86
N ASN A 127 16.53 12.08 -13.68
CA ASN A 127 17.43 11.65 -12.61
C ASN A 127 17.52 12.70 -11.48
N LEU A 128 16.38 13.33 -11.14
CA LEU A 128 16.28 14.35 -10.10
C LEU A 128 16.60 13.77 -8.71
N THR A 129 17.30 14.54 -7.89
CA THR A 129 17.70 14.23 -6.51
C THR A 129 17.15 15.30 -5.55
N GLY A 130 17.60 15.37 -4.29
CA GLY A 130 17.22 16.49 -3.42
C GLY A 130 18.19 16.71 -2.26
N GLU A 131 18.41 17.99 -1.93
CA GLU A 131 19.07 18.44 -0.70
C GLU A 131 18.07 19.27 0.13
N ILE A 132 18.15 19.17 1.45
CA ILE A 132 17.39 20.03 2.37
C ILE A 132 18.10 21.40 2.44
N PRO A 133 17.39 22.54 2.29
CA PRO A 133 17.97 23.83 2.60
C PRO A 133 18.33 23.91 4.09
N LEU A 134 19.60 24.23 4.42
CA LEU A 134 20.11 24.41 5.79
C LEU A 134 19.31 25.43 6.64
N SER A 135 18.44 26.24 6.01
CA SER A 135 17.56 27.20 6.68
C SER A 135 16.40 26.58 7.47
N TRP A 136 16.15 25.28 7.38
CA TRP A 136 15.07 24.57 8.09
C TRP A 136 15.44 24.06 9.50
N LEU A 137 16.67 24.29 9.99
CA LEU A 137 17.11 23.87 11.33
C LEU A 137 16.91 24.91 12.45
N THR A 138 16.16 25.99 12.21
CA THR A 138 16.05 27.11 13.18
C THR A 138 14.92 26.99 14.21
N HIS A 139 14.13 25.91 14.21
CA HIS A 139 13.15 25.66 15.28
C HIS A 139 13.24 24.21 15.77
N SER A 140 14.03 24.01 16.83
CA SER A 140 13.89 23.04 17.92
C SER A 140 13.43 21.61 17.59
N VAL A 141 14.36 20.64 17.62
CA VAL A 141 14.37 19.44 18.49
C VAL A 141 15.67 18.68 18.16
N ALA A 142 16.47 18.37 19.19
CA ALA A 142 17.65 17.53 19.04
C ALA A 142 17.22 16.09 18.69
N LEU A 143 17.65 15.58 17.54
CA LEU A 143 17.54 14.16 17.19
C LEU A 143 18.93 13.50 17.22
N PRO A 144 19.09 12.35 17.89
CA PRO A 144 20.36 11.64 17.95
C PRO A 144 20.54 10.73 16.71
N HIS A 145 21.78 10.65 16.20
CA HIS A 145 22.30 9.72 15.17
C HIS A 145 22.13 10.14 13.68
N PRO A 146 23.06 9.69 12.80
CA PRO A 146 23.53 10.47 11.65
C PRO A 146 22.56 10.35 10.46
N PHE A 147 21.98 11.49 10.06
CA PHE A 147 21.11 11.56 8.89
C PHE A 147 21.94 11.63 7.61
N ASN A 148 21.90 10.58 6.80
CA ASN A 148 22.17 10.68 5.37
C ASN A 148 21.02 11.47 4.73
N LEU A 149 21.36 12.62 4.13
CA LEU A 149 20.44 13.67 3.69
C LEU A 149 19.45 13.20 2.59
N ILE A 150 18.21 13.69 2.72
CA ILE A 150 16.93 13.22 2.15
C ILE A 150 16.36 14.32 1.23
N GLY A 151 15.85 13.99 0.04
CA GLY A 151 15.40 14.95 -0.98
C GLY A 151 13.89 15.16 -1.01
N VAL A 152 13.42 16.40 -0.89
CA VAL A 152 12.00 16.73 -0.60
C VAL A 152 11.31 17.39 -1.80
N ILE A 153 10.03 17.06 -2.04
CA ILE A 153 9.12 17.85 -2.91
C ILE A 153 8.90 19.21 -2.21
N PRO A 154 9.28 20.37 -2.80
CA PRO A 154 9.27 21.63 -2.07
C PRO A 154 7.83 22.09 -1.77
N SER A 155 7.59 22.58 -0.54
CA SER A 155 6.29 23.10 -0.11
C SER A 155 5.78 24.25 -0.99
N SER A 156 6.68 24.95 -1.70
CA SER A 156 6.33 25.98 -2.67
C SER A 156 5.48 25.46 -3.84
N PHE A 157 5.36 24.14 -4.04
CA PHE A 157 4.37 23.57 -4.95
C PHE A 157 2.95 24.02 -4.61
N GLY A 158 2.64 24.23 -3.33
CA GLY A 158 1.35 24.77 -2.91
C GLY A 158 1.01 26.17 -3.47
N ASN A 159 2.00 26.91 -4.00
CA ASN A 159 1.77 28.22 -4.62
C ASN A 159 1.22 28.11 -6.06
N LEU A 160 1.34 26.93 -6.70
CA LEU A 160 0.90 26.68 -8.07
C LEU A 160 -0.62 26.45 -8.14
N THR A 161 -1.41 27.34 -7.56
CA THR A 161 -2.87 27.15 -7.36
C THR A 161 -3.69 26.97 -8.66
N THR A 162 -3.09 27.24 -9.82
CA THR A 162 -3.66 27.04 -11.16
C THR A 162 -3.41 25.64 -11.73
N LEU A 163 -2.54 24.84 -11.09
CA LEU A 163 -2.10 23.53 -11.57
C LEU A 163 -3.26 22.54 -11.65
N THR A 164 -3.43 21.93 -12.82
CA THR A 164 -4.45 20.90 -13.10
C THR A 164 -3.83 19.52 -13.20
N THR A 165 -2.56 19.43 -13.61
CA THR A 165 -1.88 18.17 -13.89
C THR A 165 -0.45 18.21 -13.36
N LEU A 166 -0.10 17.22 -12.53
CA LEU A 166 1.23 17.06 -11.95
C LEU A 166 1.75 15.62 -12.15
N TYR A 167 2.86 15.47 -12.87
CA TYR A 167 3.56 14.20 -13.09
C TYR A 167 5.00 14.27 -12.56
N LEU A 168 5.33 13.41 -11.58
CA LEU A 168 6.65 13.34 -10.95
C LEU A 168 7.24 11.91 -10.91
N MET A 169 6.80 10.99 -11.76
CA MET A 169 7.30 9.60 -11.79
C MET A 169 8.80 9.52 -12.14
N ILE A 170 9.65 8.89 -11.32
CA ILE A 170 11.11 8.78 -11.58
C ILE A 170 11.48 7.37 -12.05
N SER A 171 12.15 7.28 -13.20
CA SER A 171 12.70 6.02 -13.70
C SER A 171 14.12 5.77 -13.19
N VAL A 172 14.24 4.78 -12.32
CA VAL A 172 15.40 3.89 -12.07
C VAL A 172 16.79 4.56 -12.08
N ARG A 173 17.15 5.21 -10.97
CA ARG A 173 18.36 4.97 -10.16
C ARG A 173 18.38 6.00 -9.00
N ILE A 174 18.91 5.57 -7.85
CA ILE A 174 19.33 6.32 -6.64
C ILE A 174 18.33 6.87 -5.59
N LYS A 175 18.40 6.23 -4.41
CA LYS A 175 18.54 6.69 -2.99
C LYS A 175 18.15 8.12 -2.55
N SER A 176 17.00 8.69 -2.93
CA SER A 176 16.48 9.87 -2.20
C SER A 176 15.14 9.56 -1.56
N VAL A 177 15.12 9.50 -0.24
CA VAL A 177 13.88 9.49 0.55
C VAL A 177 13.25 10.87 0.38
N GLY A 178 11.94 10.96 0.14
CA GLY A 178 11.19 12.23 0.09
C GLY A 178 9.88 12.14 0.86
N PHE A 179 9.29 13.27 1.25
CA PHE A 179 7.97 13.30 1.91
C PHE A 179 6.98 14.06 1.04
N ILE A 180 5.69 13.75 1.20
CA ILE A 180 4.61 14.51 0.57
C ILE A 180 4.32 15.75 1.42
N PRO A 181 4.51 16.99 0.92
CA PRO A 181 4.20 18.21 1.67
C PRO A 181 2.68 18.41 1.80
N GLU A 182 2.23 18.89 2.95
CA GLU A 182 0.80 19.12 3.22
C GLU A 182 0.23 20.24 2.33
N GLU A 183 1.07 21.17 1.89
CA GLU A 183 0.74 22.32 1.04
C GLU A 183 0.21 21.93 -0.35
N ILE A 184 0.38 20.67 -0.78
CA ILE A 184 -0.27 20.15 -2.00
C ILE A 184 -1.80 20.33 -1.93
N VAL A 185 -2.38 20.37 -0.73
CA VAL A 185 -3.80 20.67 -0.53
C VAL A 185 -4.22 22.03 -1.11
N ASN A 186 -3.30 22.96 -1.33
CA ASN A 186 -3.57 24.28 -1.90
C ASN A 186 -3.83 24.23 -3.42
N LEU A 187 -3.51 23.12 -4.08
CA LEU A 187 -3.75 22.89 -5.50
C LEU A 187 -5.22 22.54 -5.77
N LYS A 188 -6.12 23.50 -5.54
CA LYS A 188 -7.58 23.28 -5.57
C LYS A 188 -8.13 22.87 -6.94
N LYS A 189 -7.40 23.13 -8.03
CA LYS A 189 -7.77 22.78 -9.40
C LYS A 189 -7.13 21.47 -9.89
N LEU A 190 -6.35 20.79 -9.06
CA LEU A 190 -5.63 19.59 -9.45
C LEU A 190 -6.62 18.49 -9.82
N SER A 191 -6.48 17.94 -11.02
CA SER A 191 -7.31 16.85 -11.55
C SER A 191 -6.54 15.55 -11.67
N HIS A 192 -5.23 15.62 -11.92
CA HIS A 192 -4.34 14.45 -12.08
C HIS A 192 -3.11 14.63 -11.20
N LEU A 193 -2.90 13.68 -10.29
CA LEU A 193 -1.75 13.60 -9.41
C LEU A 193 -1.09 12.23 -9.55
N ASP A 194 0.10 12.20 -10.14
CA ASP A 194 0.92 10.99 -10.20
C ASP A 194 2.31 11.25 -9.60
N MET A 195 2.58 10.56 -8.50
CA MET A 195 3.88 10.50 -7.84
C MET A 195 4.35 9.05 -7.67
N SER A 196 3.86 8.14 -8.51
CA SER A 196 4.22 6.72 -8.44
C SER A 196 5.68 6.44 -8.81
N ASN A 197 6.18 5.25 -8.47
CA ASN A 197 7.54 4.80 -8.78
C ASN A 197 8.62 5.77 -8.28
N ASN A 198 8.45 6.24 -7.05
CA ASN A 198 9.42 7.09 -6.38
C ASN A 198 9.91 6.40 -5.08
N LEU A 199 10.81 7.05 -4.35
CA LEU A 199 11.27 6.60 -3.03
C LEU A 199 10.65 7.44 -1.90
N ILE A 200 9.43 7.94 -2.11
CA ILE A 200 8.71 8.76 -1.13
C ILE A 200 8.42 7.90 0.09
N SER A 201 8.72 8.40 1.29
CA SER A 201 8.50 7.74 2.56
C SER A 201 7.72 8.61 3.54
N GLY A 202 7.45 8.08 4.73
CA GLY A 202 6.64 8.74 5.73
C GLY A 202 5.15 8.59 5.45
N LYS A 203 4.34 9.34 6.19
CA LYS A 203 2.88 9.20 6.18
C LYS A 203 2.26 9.96 5.02
N ILE A 204 1.13 9.46 4.52
CA ILE A 204 0.27 10.20 3.60
C ILE A 204 -0.43 11.33 4.39
N PRO A 205 -0.28 12.61 4.01
CA PRO A 205 -0.97 13.70 4.67
C PRO A 205 -2.49 13.58 4.52
N SER A 206 -3.21 13.70 5.63
CA SER A 206 -4.68 13.63 5.64
C SER A 206 -5.35 14.72 4.79
N GLN A 207 -4.66 15.83 4.61
CA GLN A 207 -5.04 17.02 3.88
C GLN A 207 -5.26 16.72 2.39
N LEU A 208 -4.57 15.71 1.83
CA LEU A 208 -4.75 15.31 0.43
C LEU A 208 -6.19 14.85 0.12
N GLY A 209 -6.89 14.26 1.08
CA GLY A 209 -8.30 13.88 0.92
C GLY A 209 -9.25 15.06 0.74
N ASN A 210 -8.80 16.31 0.94
CA ASN A 210 -9.58 17.53 0.73
C ASN A 210 -9.46 18.10 -0.69
N LEU A 211 -8.68 17.48 -1.57
CA LEU A 211 -8.59 17.87 -2.98
C LEU A 211 -9.86 17.40 -3.71
N LYS A 212 -10.74 18.35 -4.06
CA LYS A 212 -12.09 18.05 -4.56
C LYS A 212 -12.15 17.68 -6.04
N GLU A 213 -11.20 18.17 -6.84
CA GLU A 213 -11.20 18.05 -8.30
C GLU A 213 -10.38 16.86 -8.81
N VAL A 214 -9.65 16.17 -7.94
CA VAL A 214 -8.74 15.10 -8.39
C VAL A 214 -9.52 13.86 -8.77
N LYS A 215 -9.25 13.37 -9.99
CA LYS A 215 -9.86 12.18 -10.59
C LYS A 215 -8.87 11.02 -10.69
N TYR A 216 -7.59 11.33 -10.89
CA TYR A 216 -6.51 10.36 -11.01
C TYR A 216 -5.49 10.58 -9.90
N PHE A 217 -5.27 9.58 -9.07
CA PHE A 217 -4.39 9.67 -7.91
C PHE A 217 -3.55 8.41 -7.76
N ASN A 218 -2.28 8.56 -8.07
CA ASN A 218 -1.35 7.45 -8.10
C ASN A 218 -0.13 7.78 -7.24
N LEU A 219 0.03 7.03 -6.14
CA LEU A 219 1.21 7.06 -5.28
C LEU A 219 1.85 5.66 -5.18
N SER A 220 1.54 4.75 -6.10
CA SER A 220 2.03 3.37 -6.03
C SER A 220 3.54 3.26 -6.21
N HIS A 221 4.10 2.12 -5.82
CA HIS A 221 5.55 1.87 -5.92
C HIS A 221 6.38 2.95 -5.21
N ASN A 222 6.08 3.18 -3.93
CA ASN A 222 6.79 4.10 -3.05
C ASN A 222 7.16 3.40 -1.73
N ASN A 223 7.72 4.15 -0.78
CA ASN A 223 8.08 3.67 0.56
C ASN A 223 7.22 4.33 1.65
N LEU A 224 5.98 4.73 1.32
CA LEU A 224 5.03 5.38 2.23
C LEU A 224 4.67 4.42 3.37
N SER A 225 4.53 4.94 4.59
CA SER A 225 4.29 4.17 5.81
C SER A 225 3.18 4.75 6.68
N GLY A 226 2.73 4.00 7.68
CA GLY A 226 1.57 4.38 8.51
C GLY A 226 0.24 4.10 7.81
N THR A 227 -0.84 4.68 8.34
CA THR A 227 -2.21 4.38 7.88
C THR A 227 -2.64 5.23 6.69
N ILE A 228 -3.58 4.70 5.89
CA ILE A 228 -4.28 5.50 4.88
C ILE A 228 -5.24 6.45 5.61
N PRO A 229 -5.12 7.77 5.43
CA PRO A 229 -6.00 8.73 6.09
C PRO A 229 -7.47 8.47 5.75
N TYR A 230 -8.34 8.61 6.76
CA TYR A 230 -9.80 8.43 6.59
C TYR A 230 -10.38 9.32 5.48
N SER A 231 -9.85 10.53 5.32
CA SER A 231 -10.26 11.46 4.26
C SER A 231 -10.04 10.93 2.85
N ILE A 232 -9.07 10.03 2.65
CA ILE A 232 -8.80 9.37 1.36
C ILE A 232 -9.62 8.08 1.27
N SER A 233 -9.56 7.23 2.29
CA SER A 233 -10.23 5.91 2.28
C SER A 233 -11.75 5.98 2.31
N SER A 234 -12.37 7.05 2.85
CA SER A 234 -13.82 7.26 2.80
C SER A 234 -14.32 7.84 1.46
N ASN A 235 -13.41 8.34 0.63
CA ASN A 235 -13.71 9.03 -0.62
C ASN A 235 -13.19 8.27 -1.86
N TYR A 236 -12.81 7.01 -1.74
CA TYR A 236 -12.21 6.22 -2.84
C TYR A 236 -13.07 6.19 -4.11
N ASN A 237 -14.39 6.25 -3.97
CA ASN A 237 -15.38 6.27 -5.05
C ASN A 237 -15.49 7.61 -5.80
N LYS A 238 -14.84 8.68 -5.32
CA LYS A 238 -14.76 9.96 -6.03
C LYS A 238 -13.72 9.96 -7.14
N TRP A 239 -12.71 9.11 -7.01
CA TRP A 239 -11.58 9.03 -7.92
C TRP A 239 -11.95 8.09 -9.05
N THR A 240 -11.64 8.47 -10.29
CA THR A 240 -11.74 7.59 -11.45
C THR A 240 -10.67 6.49 -11.38
N LEU A 241 -9.50 6.83 -10.87
CA LEU A 241 -8.43 5.88 -10.56
C LEU A 241 -7.72 6.31 -9.28
N ILE A 242 -7.59 5.36 -8.35
CA ILE A 242 -6.77 5.47 -7.15
C ILE A 242 -5.82 4.27 -7.10
N ASP A 243 -4.53 4.52 -6.96
CA ASP A 243 -3.52 3.47 -6.79
C ASP A 243 -2.50 3.89 -5.71
N LEU A 244 -2.49 3.13 -4.62
CA LEU A 244 -1.57 3.20 -3.49
C LEU A 244 -0.79 1.89 -3.32
N SER A 245 -0.84 1.00 -4.30
CA SER A 245 -0.22 -0.31 -4.22
C SER A 245 1.29 -0.23 -4.05
N ASN A 246 1.93 -1.31 -3.61
CA ASN A 246 3.39 -1.40 -3.52
C ASN A 246 4.01 -0.29 -2.64
N ASN A 247 3.53 -0.17 -1.40
CA ASN A 247 4.04 0.73 -0.37
C ASN A 247 4.24 -0.04 0.95
N ARG A 248 4.53 0.66 2.05
CA ARG A 248 4.61 0.11 3.42
C ARG A 248 3.45 0.56 4.29
N LEU A 249 2.26 0.76 3.70
CA LEU A 249 1.08 1.21 4.42
C LEU A 249 0.56 0.10 5.33
N GLU A 250 -0.03 0.51 6.46
CA GLU A 250 -0.52 -0.38 7.52
C GLU A 250 -1.91 0.03 8.05
N GLY A 251 -2.59 -0.88 8.74
CA GLY A 251 -3.91 -0.67 9.35
C GLY A 251 -5.09 -0.96 8.43
N GLN A 252 -6.30 -0.59 8.87
CA GLN A 252 -7.54 -0.91 8.16
C GLN A 252 -7.76 -0.01 6.93
N THR A 253 -8.16 -0.61 5.80
CA THR A 253 -8.60 0.12 4.60
C THR A 253 -10.03 -0.26 4.20
N ARG A 254 -10.79 0.71 3.70
CA ARG A 254 -12.17 0.53 3.18
C ARG A 254 -12.23 0.34 1.67
N ALA A 255 -11.08 0.16 1.04
CA ALA A 255 -10.93 0.37 -0.39
C ALA A 255 -10.46 -0.93 -1.09
N PRO A 256 -10.77 -1.09 -2.39
CA PRO A 256 -10.64 -2.39 -3.08
C PRO A 256 -9.17 -2.85 -3.17
N VAL A 257 -8.96 -4.16 -3.09
CA VAL A 257 -7.61 -4.79 -3.09
C VAL A 257 -6.75 -4.34 -4.26
N GLU A 258 -7.37 -4.09 -5.43
CA GLU A 258 -6.72 -3.63 -6.66
C GLU A 258 -5.99 -2.29 -6.48
N ALA A 259 -6.57 -1.35 -5.74
CA ALA A 259 -6.03 -0.01 -5.55
C ALA A 259 -4.99 0.09 -4.42
N PHE A 260 -4.87 -0.93 -3.57
CA PHE A 260 -4.05 -0.87 -2.34
C PHE A 260 -3.19 -2.13 -2.13
N GLY A 261 -3.15 -3.03 -3.12
CA GLY A 261 -2.43 -4.30 -3.04
C GLY A 261 -0.94 -4.15 -2.77
N HIS A 262 -0.28 -5.22 -2.34
CA HIS A 262 1.16 -5.22 -2.04
C HIS A 262 1.58 -4.20 -0.95
N ASN A 263 0.70 -3.91 -0.01
CA ASN A 263 0.99 -3.19 1.24
C ASN A 263 0.84 -4.15 2.42
N LYS A 264 1.97 -4.57 3.01
CA LYS A 264 2.01 -5.70 3.96
C LYS A 264 1.21 -5.50 5.25
N GLY A 265 1.03 -4.25 5.69
CA GLY A 265 0.32 -3.95 6.93
C GLY A 265 -1.16 -3.66 6.75
N LEU A 266 -1.68 -3.60 5.52
CA LEU A 266 -3.09 -3.25 5.28
C LEU A 266 -3.99 -4.47 5.46
N CYS A 267 -4.98 -4.38 6.35
CA CYS A 267 -6.14 -5.28 6.31
C CYS A 267 -7.31 -4.58 5.63
N GLY A 268 -7.95 -5.27 4.67
CA GLY A 268 -9.09 -4.77 3.91
C GLY A 268 -10.33 -4.49 4.76
N GLU A 269 -11.44 -4.15 4.10
CA GLU A 269 -12.72 -3.97 4.79
C GLU A 269 -13.19 -5.34 5.27
N ILE A 270 -12.87 -5.68 6.51
CA ILE A 270 -13.37 -6.91 7.11
C ILE A 270 -14.32 -6.57 8.24
N LYS A 271 -15.42 -5.89 7.90
CA LYS A 271 -16.58 -5.78 8.81
C LYS A 271 -16.99 -7.15 9.32
N ASP A 272 -16.90 -8.16 8.46
CA ASP A 272 -17.26 -9.53 8.79
C ASP A 272 -16.22 -10.24 9.69
N ILE A 273 -14.92 -9.90 9.60
CA ILE A 273 -13.91 -10.44 10.53
C ILE A 273 -13.95 -9.69 11.85
N ILE A 274 -14.05 -8.35 11.86
CA ILE A 274 -14.20 -7.59 13.11
C ILE A 274 -15.47 -8.01 13.84
N GLN A 275 -16.56 -8.31 13.12
CA GLN A 275 -17.78 -8.86 13.72
C GLN A 275 -17.64 -10.33 14.13
N ALA A 276 -16.73 -11.08 13.51
CA ALA A 276 -16.39 -12.46 13.86
C ALA A 276 -15.18 -12.58 14.80
N THR A 277 -14.60 -11.47 15.28
CA THR A 277 -13.42 -11.42 16.16
C THR A 277 -13.58 -10.45 17.34
N GLU A 278 -13.45 -10.92 18.57
CA GLU A 278 -13.20 -10.15 19.78
C GLU A 278 -11.76 -9.60 19.76
N ASP A 279 -11.50 -8.56 20.56
CA ASP A 279 -10.15 -7.97 20.76
C ASP A 279 -9.30 -7.76 19.49
N PHE A 280 -9.95 -7.41 18.36
CA PHE A 280 -9.25 -7.22 17.08
C PHE A 280 -8.24 -6.07 17.16
N ASP A 281 -6.97 -6.43 17.25
CA ASP A 281 -5.83 -5.55 17.12
C ASP A 281 -5.69 -5.14 15.64
N ILE A 282 -6.21 -3.95 15.36
CA ILE A 282 -6.18 -3.29 14.06
C ILE A 282 -4.76 -3.05 13.52
N LYS A 283 -3.73 -3.07 14.37
CA LYS A 283 -2.33 -2.89 13.97
C LYS A 283 -1.73 -4.17 13.41
N TYR A 284 -2.10 -5.32 13.97
CA TYR A 284 -1.60 -6.62 13.52
C TYR A 284 -2.61 -7.40 12.67
N CYS A 285 -3.83 -6.88 12.54
CA CYS A 285 -4.96 -7.56 11.91
C CYS A 285 -5.24 -8.93 12.55
N ILE A 286 -5.10 -8.98 13.88
CA ILE A 286 -5.29 -10.18 14.72
C ILE A 286 -6.46 -9.88 15.64
N GLY A 287 -7.47 -10.72 15.68
CA GLY A 287 -8.47 -10.70 16.75
C GLY A 287 -8.65 -12.09 17.34
N THR A 288 -9.09 -12.14 18.60
CA THR A 288 -9.62 -13.37 19.19
C THR A 288 -10.95 -13.68 18.50
N GLY A 289 -11.36 -14.93 18.30
CA GLY A 289 -12.68 -15.19 17.67
C GLY A 289 -13.81 -14.53 18.48
N GLY A 290 -14.65 -13.71 17.84
CA GLY A 290 -15.74 -12.93 18.45
C GLY A 290 -17.07 -13.65 18.44
N TYR A 291 -17.04 -14.87 17.93
CA TYR A 291 -17.90 -15.94 18.39
C TYR A 291 -17.18 -16.70 19.51
N GLY A 292 -16.84 -15.98 20.58
CA GLY A 292 -16.16 -16.54 21.73
C GLY A 292 -14.73 -16.99 21.40
N ALA A 293 -13.79 -16.51 22.20
CA ALA A 293 -12.61 -17.30 22.45
C ALA A 293 -13.08 -18.73 22.81
N PHE A 294 -12.62 -19.75 22.07
CA PHE A 294 -12.78 -21.18 22.40
C PHE A 294 -12.01 -21.56 23.69
N THR A 295 -11.90 -20.62 24.62
CA THR A 295 -11.04 -20.62 25.80
C THR A 295 -11.83 -20.16 27.01
N GLU A 296 -12.93 -20.84 27.27
CA GLU A 296 -13.28 -21.24 28.62
C GLU A 296 -14.04 -22.55 28.47
N HIS A 297 -13.91 -23.44 29.46
CA HIS A 297 -14.52 -24.77 29.53
C HIS A 297 -16.08 -24.76 29.50
N ASN A 298 -16.74 -23.73 28.93
CA ASN A 298 -18.17 -23.51 29.02
C ASN A 298 -18.89 -22.95 27.77
N TYR A 299 -18.25 -22.65 26.63
CA TYR A 299 -19.00 -22.24 25.41
C TYR A 299 -18.41 -22.83 24.13
N LEU A 300 -18.75 -24.10 23.86
CA LEU A 300 -18.81 -24.65 22.50
C LEU A 300 -20.21 -24.36 21.92
N PRO A 301 -20.35 -24.24 20.59
CA PRO A 301 -21.66 -24.08 19.97
C PRO A 301 -22.52 -25.32 20.23
N GLY A 302 -23.66 -25.13 20.89
CA GLY A 302 -24.68 -26.16 21.01
C GLY A 302 -24.60 -27.05 22.24
N ARG A 303 -24.92 -26.48 23.42
CA ARG A 303 -25.77 -27.25 24.35
C ARG A 303 -27.25 -27.13 24.01
N ASP A 304 -27.65 -26.03 23.37
CA ASP A 304 -29.04 -25.79 23.00
C ASP A 304 -29.32 -26.27 21.57
N GLU A 305 -30.40 -27.04 21.38
CA GLU A 305 -30.83 -27.50 20.05
C GLU A 305 -31.07 -26.30 19.10
N VAL A 306 -31.46 -25.16 19.65
CA VAL A 306 -31.75 -23.93 18.92
C VAL A 306 -30.51 -23.34 18.26
N GLU A 307 -29.40 -23.21 18.98
CA GLU A 307 -28.14 -22.64 18.45
C GLU A 307 -27.50 -23.56 17.40
N ALA A 308 -27.61 -24.88 17.57
CA ALA A 308 -27.10 -25.85 16.60
C ALA A 308 -27.83 -25.75 15.25
N VAL A 309 -29.12 -25.41 15.27
CA VAL A 309 -29.96 -25.20 14.08
C VAL A 309 -29.67 -23.85 13.40
N GLU A 310 -29.29 -22.82 14.17
CA GLU A 310 -28.87 -21.53 13.58
C GLU A 310 -27.58 -21.63 12.77
N LEU A 311 -26.65 -22.51 13.16
CA LEU A 311 -25.43 -22.81 12.41
C LEU A 311 -25.64 -23.99 11.44
N ASP A 312 -26.43 -23.75 10.39
CA ASP A 312 -26.73 -24.76 9.36
C ASP A 312 -25.50 -25.24 8.56
N TRP A 313 -25.69 -26.27 7.72
CA TRP A 313 -24.61 -26.84 6.92
C TRP A 313 -23.89 -25.84 6.02
N ILE A 314 -24.59 -24.84 5.48
CA ILE A 314 -23.99 -23.84 4.59
C ILE A 314 -23.08 -22.93 5.41
N LYS A 315 -23.56 -22.45 6.57
CA LYS A 315 -22.77 -21.63 7.47
C LYS A 315 -21.53 -22.38 7.97
N ARG A 316 -21.67 -23.64 8.40
CA ARG A 316 -20.54 -24.48 8.84
C ARG A 316 -19.48 -24.63 7.76
N VAL A 317 -19.89 -24.94 6.52
CA VAL A 317 -18.98 -25.03 5.37
C VAL A 317 -18.28 -23.69 5.11
N ASN A 318 -19.02 -22.57 5.17
CA ASN A 318 -18.45 -21.24 4.94
C ASN A 318 -17.46 -20.84 6.03
N VAL A 319 -17.72 -21.17 7.30
CA VAL A 319 -16.78 -20.95 8.40
C VAL A 319 -15.46 -21.67 8.12
N VAL A 320 -15.53 -22.96 7.75
CA VAL A 320 -14.31 -23.74 7.41
C VAL A 320 -13.57 -23.14 6.21
N LYS A 321 -14.29 -22.70 5.17
CA LYS A 321 -13.69 -22.01 4.00
C LYS A 321 -12.98 -20.73 4.39
N SER A 322 -13.60 -19.90 5.23
CA SER A 322 -13.03 -18.63 5.69
C SER A 322 -11.75 -18.86 6.50
N ILE A 323 -11.75 -19.82 7.42
CA ILE A 323 -10.56 -20.18 8.20
C ILE A 323 -9.45 -20.69 7.28
N ALA A 324 -9.78 -21.56 6.31
CA ALA A 324 -8.79 -22.08 5.36
C ALA A 324 -8.15 -20.98 4.50
N ASN A 325 -8.94 -20.03 4.01
CA ASN A 325 -8.45 -18.88 3.24
C ASN A 325 -7.56 -17.97 4.09
N ALA A 326 -7.95 -17.71 5.34
CA ALA A 326 -7.16 -16.88 6.26
C ALA A 326 -5.80 -17.53 6.57
N LEU A 327 -5.78 -18.83 6.90
CA LEU A 327 -4.53 -19.57 7.12
C LEU A 327 -3.67 -19.66 5.85
N SER A 328 -4.29 -19.85 4.68
CA SER A 328 -3.58 -19.83 3.39
C SER A 328 -2.85 -18.51 3.17
N TYR A 329 -3.53 -17.39 3.42
CA TYR A 329 -2.94 -16.05 3.33
C TYR A 329 -1.77 -15.90 4.31
N MET A 330 -1.97 -16.29 5.58
CA MET A 330 -0.94 -16.19 6.62
C MET A 330 0.31 -17.05 6.34
N HIS A 331 0.14 -18.23 5.74
CA HIS A 331 1.24 -19.15 5.46
C HIS A 331 2.00 -18.80 4.18
N HIS A 332 1.32 -18.31 3.15
CA HIS A 332 1.89 -18.25 1.79
C HIS A 332 1.96 -16.85 1.18
N ASP A 333 1.06 -15.94 1.58
CA ASP A 333 0.96 -14.60 1.00
C ASP A 333 1.61 -13.52 1.91
N CYS A 334 2.06 -13.92 3.09
CA CYS A 334 2.88 -13.12 4.01
C CYS A 334 4.38 -13.31 3.77
N ASP A 335 5.17 -12.23 3.83
CA ASP A 335 6.63 -12.23 3.64
C ASP A 335 7.43 -13.11 4.61
N LEU A 336 6.87 -13.37 5.79
CA LEU A 336 7.32 -14.41 6.72
C LEU A 336 6.06 -15.22 7.07
N PRO A 337 6.06 -16.56 6.90
CA PRO A 337 4.92 -17.38 7.26
C PRO A 337 4.54 -17.13 8.73
N ILE A 338 3.30 -16.67 8.96
CA ILE A 338 2.77 -16.46 10.30
C ILE A 338 2.14 -17.77 10.75
N ILE A 339 2.71 -18.39 11.79
CA ILE A 339 2.20 -19.63 12.36
C ILE A 339 1.36 -19.30 13.60
N HIS A 340 0.10 -19.72 13.59
CA HIS A 340 -0.92 -19.35 14.57
C HIS A 340 -0.72 -20.11 15.90
N ARG A 341 -0.06 -19.47 16.87
CA ARG A 341 0.30 -20.13 18.14
C ARG A 341 -0.87 -20.44 19.06
N ASP A 342 -1.97 -19.68 19.05
CA ASP A 342 -3.05 -19.88 20.03
C ASP A 342 -3.89 -21.14 19.75
N ILE A 343 -4.22 -21.43 18.49
CA ILE A 343 -4.88 -22.69 18.09
C ILE A 343 -3.89 -23.87 18.26
N SER A 344 -2.65 -23.72 17.79
CA SER A 344 -1.62 -24.76 17.86
C SER A 344 -1.14 -25.12 19.28
N SER A 345 -1.50 -24.33 20.31
CA SER A 345 -1.14 -24.58 21.72
C SER A 345 -2.33 -25.02 22.61
N THR A 346 -3.53 -25.14 22.04
CA THR A 346 -4.73 -25.52 22.81
C THR A 346 -4.83 -27.05 22.96
N TYR A 347 -4.91 -27.53 24.21
CA TYR A 347 -4.99 -28.97 24.53
C TYR A 347 -6.13 -29.65 23.77
N GLY A 348 -5.82 -30.73 23.03
CA GLY A 348 -6.75 -31.40 22.13
C GLY A 348 -6.54 -31.06 20.64
N TYR A 349 -5.98 -29.90 20.31
CA TYR A 349 -5.79 -29.43 18.91
C TYR A 349 -4.33 -29.43 18.46
N ILE A 350 -3.42 -29.78 19.37
CA ILE A 350 -1.98 -29.76 19.17
C ILE A 350 -1.58 -30.89 18.21
N ALA A 351 -0.78 -30.54 17.20
CA ALA A 351 -0.19 -31.50 16.29
C ALA A 351 0.77 -32.46 17.04
N PRO A 352 0.80 -33.76 16.73
CA PRO A 352 1.64 -34.73 17.44
C PRO A 352 3.11 -34.31 17.51
N GLU A 353 3.68 -33.82 16.40
CA GLU A 353 5.07 -33.40 16.35
C GLU A 353 5.35 -32.17 17.22
N LEU A 354 4.39 -31.26 17.38
CA LEU A 354 4.54 -30.09 18.24
C LEU A 354 4.60 -30.50 19.72
N ALA A 355 3.79 -31.47 20.13
CA ALA A 355 3.77 -31.98 21.50
C ALA A 355 5.11 -32.60 21.93
N TYR A 356 5.86 -33.22 21.00
CA TYR A 356 7.14 -33.86 21.31
C TYR A 356 8.36 -32.96 21.04
N THR A 357 8.32 -32.17 19.96
CA THR A 357 9.50 -31.40 19.51
C THR A 357 9.53 -29.97 20.02
N MET A 358 8.38 -29.42 20.42
CA MET A 358 8.19 -27.99 20.73
C MET A 358 8.55 -27.06 19.56
N VAL A 359 8.67 -27.59 18.33
CA VAL A 359 8.94 -26.81 17.13
C VAL A 359 7.62 -26.52 16.43
N VAL A 360 7.29 -25.23 16.37
CA VAL A 360 6.10 -24.73 15.69
C VAL A 360 6.38 -24.61 14.19
N THR A 361 5.54 -25.24 13.36
CA THR A 361 5.62 -25.22 11.89
C THR A 361 4.26 -24.91 11.28
N GLU A 362 4.20 -24.50 10.01
CA GLU A 362 2.93 -24.35 9.27
C GLU A 362 2.08 -25.64 9.31
N LYS A 363 2.72 -26.81 9.41
CA LYS A 363 2.05 -28.12 9.48
C LYS A 363 1.31 -28.32 10.79
N CYS A 364 1.68 -27.60 11.85
CA CYS A 364 0.97 -27.62 13.12
C CYS A 364 -0.39 -26.94 12.99
N ASP A 365 -0.43 -25.76 12.37
CA ASP A 365 -1.67 -25.04 12.07
C ASP A 365 -2.59 -25.85 11.16
N ILE A 366 -2.03 -26.56 10.17
CA ILE A 366 -2.81 -27.44 9.28
C ILE A 366 -3.49 -28.55 10.08
N TYR A 367 -2.79 -29.18 11.03
CA TYR A 367 -3.39 -30.21 11.89
C TYR A 367 -4.51 -29.61 12.76
N SER A 368 -4.23 -28.47 13.39
CA SER A 368 -5.22 -27.80 14.24
C SER A 368 -6.45 -27.34 13.45
N PHE A 369 -6.27 -26.88 12.21
CA PHE A 369 -7.36 -26.62 11.27
C PHE A 369 -8.19 -27.89 11.01
N GLY A 370 -7.55 -29.04 10.80
CA GLY A 370 -8.26 -30.32 10.64
C GLY A 370 -9.14 -30.67 11.83
N MET A 371 -8.66 -30.41 13.06
CA MET A 371 -9.44 -30.62 14.29
C MET A 371 -10.65 -29.69 14.34
N VAL A 372 -10.45 -28.38 14.12
CA VAL A 372 -11.54 -27.37 14.13
C VAL A 372 -12.56 -27.63 13.02
N ALA A 373 -12.10 -28.01 11.82
CA ALA A 373 -12.97 -28.33 10.70
C ALA A 373 -13.84 -29.56 10.99
N LEU A 374 -13.27 -30.62 11.58
CA LEU A 374 -14.06 -31.78 12.01
C LEU A 374 -15.02 -31.41 13.13
N GLU A 375 -14.58 -30.70 14.16
CA GLU A 375 -15.45 -30.25 15.25
C GLU A 375 -16.65 -29.44 14.73
N THR A 376 -16.40 -28.54 13.77
CA THR A 376 -17.44 -27.74 13.13
C THR A 376 -18.45 -28.61 12.38
N MET A 377 -18.04 -29.73 11.78
CA MET A 377 -18.94 -30.65 11.07
C MET A 377 -19.66 -31.63 12.00
N MET A 378 -18.98 -32.08 13.07
CA MET A 378 -19.48 -33.04 14.04
C MET A 378 -20.39 -32.39 15.10
N GLY A 379 -20.21 -31.09 15.35
CA GLY A 379 -20.87 -30.38 16.45
C GLY A 379 -20.41 -30.81 17.85
N MET A 380 -19.30 -31.53 17.93
CA MET A 380 -18.66 -32.01 19.15
C MET A 380 -17.17 -32.21 18.93
N HIS A 381 -16.38 -32.18 20.01
CA HIS A 381 -14.94 -32.33 19.94
C HIS A 381 -14.53 -33.70 19.35
N PRO A 382 -13.66 -33.75 18.31
CA PRO A 382 -13.41 -34.98 17.56
C PRO A 382 -12.36 -35.90 18.21
N GLY A 383 -11.85 -35.59 19.41
CA GLY A 383 -10.72 -36.30 20.03
C GLY A 383 -10.86 -37.82 20.14
N GLU A 384 -11.99 -38.33 20.64
CA GLU A 384 -12.25 -39.78 20.70
C GLU A 384 -12.36 -40.40 19.30
N PHE A 385 -13.04 -39.70 18.40
CA PHE A 385 -13.18 -40.11 17.01
C PHE A 385 -11.82 -40.21 16.31
N VAL A 386 -10.96 -39.21 16.45
CA VAL A 386 -9.60 -39.19 15.87
C VAL A 386 -8.72 -40.28 16.47
N THR A 387 -8.86 -40.55 17.78
CA THR A 387 -8.17 -41.67 18.44
C THR A 387 -8.62 -43.01 17.84
N SER A 388 -9.91 -43.16 17.54
CA SER A 388 -10.47 -44.38 16.94
C SER A 388 -10.04 -44.60 15.48
N LEU A 389 -9.72 -43.54 14.71
CA LEU A 389 -9.22 -43.63 13.33
C LEU A 389 -7.91 -44.41 13.18
N SER A 390 -7.14 -44.56 14.26
CA SER A 390 -5.90 -45.34 14.28
C SER A 390 -6.16 -46.83 14.55
N SER A 391 -7.39 -47.22 14.88
CA SER A 391 -7.81 -48.60 15.12
C SER A 391 -8.56 -49.18 13.93
N SER A 392 -8.45 -50.50 13.72
CA SER A 392 -9.05 -51.25 12.59
C SER A 392 -10.59 -51.27 12.59
N SER A 393 -11.23 -50.66 13.59
CA SER A 393 -12.69 -50.63 13.76
C SER A 393 -13.41 -49.63 12.85
N THR A 394 -12.69 -48.74 12.16
CA THR A 394 -13.27 -47.65 11.35
C THR A 394 -13.75 -48.05 9.95
N GLN A 395 -13.68 -49.34 9.60
CA GLN A 395 -14.09 -49.83 8.27
C GLN A 395 -15.59 -49.66 7.97
N ASN A 396 -16.43 -49.54 9.01
CA ASN A 396 -17.90 -49.50 8.86
C ASN A 396 -18.53 -48.13 9.13
N THR A 397 -17.75 -47.09 9.45
CA THR A 397 -18.29 -45.77 9.78
C THR A 397 -18.60 -44.99 8.50
N THR A 398 -19.83 -44.52 8.36
CA THR A 398 -20.25 -43.69 7.21
C THR A 398 -20.08 -42.21 7.53
N LEU A 399 -20.03 -41.36 6.49
CA LEU A 399 -19.98 -39.91 6.68
C LEU A 399 -21.18 -39.40 7.50
N LYS A 400 -22.36 -40.01 7.35
CA LYS A 400 -23.55 -39.65 8.14
C LYS A 400 -23.34 -39.83 9.64
N ASP A 401 -22.57 -40.83 10.06
CA ASP A 401 -22.31 -41.13 11.48
C ASP A 401 -21.32 -40.15 12.11
N VAL A 402 -20.55 -39.44 11.30
CA VAL A 402 -19.61 -38.39 11.73
C VAL A 402 -20.32 -37.06 11.90
N LEU A 403 -21.26 -36.74 11.01
CA LEU A 403 -21.91 -35.43 11.00
C LEU A 403 -22.80 -35.19 12.22
N ASP A 404 -22.92 -33.93 12.61
CA ASP A 404 -23.80 -33.47 13.69
C ASP A 404 -25.24 -33.98 13.48
N SER A 405 -25.66 -34.92 14.33
CA SER A 405 -26.95 -35.60 14.23
C SER A 405 -28.15 -34.70 14.55
N ARG A 406 -27.92 -33.51 15.13
CA ARG A 406 -28.95 -32.51 15.42
C ARG A 406 -29.43 -31.81 14.15
N LEU A 407 -28.61 -31.78 13.10
CA LEU A 407 -28.97 -31.14 11.83
C LEU A 407 -29.70 -32.12 10.91
N SER A 408 -30.73 -31.63 10.24
CA SER A 408 -31.39 -32.39 9.17
C SER A 408 -30.41 -32.70 8.03
N SER A 409 -30.57 -33.85 7.38
CA SER A 409 -29.74 -34.21 6.22
C SER A 409 -29.76 -33.11 5.14
N PRO A 410 -28.60 -32.83 4.49
CA PRO A 410 -28.50 -31.74 3.54
C PRO A 410 -29.46 -31.93 2.36
N LYS A 411 -30.28 -30.92 2.10
CA LYS A 411 -31.35 -30.96 1.08
C LYS A 411 -30.85 -30.86 -0.36
N SER A 412 -29.66 -30.29 -0.55
CA SER A 412 -29.04 -30.06 -1.87
C SER A 412 -27.81 -30.95 -2.03
N THR A 413 -27.70 -31.61 -3.19
CA THR A 413 -26.52 -32.39 -3.59
C THR A 413 -25.24 -31.56 -3.54
N GLN A 414 -25.32 -30.26 -3.82
CA GLN A 414 -24.15 -29.37 -3.76
C GLN A 414 -23.65 -29.16 -2.32
N VAL A 415 -24.57 -28.96 -1.38
CA VAL A 415 -24.23 -28.84 0.04
C VAL A 415 -23.65 -30.15 0.55
N ALA A 416 -24.24 -31.28 0.14
CA ALA A 416 -23.72 -32.60 0.49
C ALA A 416 -22.28 -32.84 -0.01
N ASN A 417 -22.00 -32.44 -1.26
CA ASN A 417 -20.66 -32.53 -1.83
C ASN A 417 -19.65 -31.65 -1.09
N ASN A 418 -20.05 -30.43 -0.73
CA ASN A 418 -19.19 -29.52 0.04
C ASN A 418 -18.88 -30.08 1.42
N ILE A 419 -19.86 -30.68 2.11
CA ILE A 419 -19.65 -31.34 3.41
C ILE A 419 -18.66 -32.50 3.28
N ALA A 420 -18.88 -33.40 2.30
CA ALA A 420 -17.99 -34.54 2.07
C ALA A 420 -16.56 -34.09 1.76
N LEU A 421 -16.40 -33.06 0.93
CA LEU A 421 -15.10 -32.48 0.61
C LEU A 421 -14.42 -31.87 1.85
N THR A 422 -15.18 -31.11 2.66
CA THR A 422 -14.67 -30.52 3.90
C THR A 422 -14.17 -31.59 4.86
N VAL A 423 -14.96 -32.65 5.08
CA VAL A 423 -14.55 -33.75 5.98
C VAL A 423 -13.35 -34.51 5.42
N SER A 424 -13.29 -34.79 4.11
CA SER A 424 -12.11 -35.42 3.48
C SER A 424 -10.84 -34.60 3.68
N LEU A 425 -10.90 -33.28 3.43
CA LEU A 425 -9.74 -32.41 3.62
C LEU A 425 -9.34 -32.30 5.09
N ALA A 426 -10.30 -32.21 6.01
CA ALA A 426 -10.03 -32.20 7.43
C ALA A 426 -9.30 -33.48 7.88
N LEU A 427 -9.72 -34.66 7.41
CA LEU A 427 -9.05 -35.93 7.69
C LEU A 427 -7.63 -35.99 7.12
N LYS A 428 -7.39 -35.44 5.93
CA LYS A 428 -6.03 -35.32 5.35
C LYS A 428 -5.13 -34.41 6.18
N CYS A 429 -5.66 -33.31 6.68
CA CYS A 429 -4.95 -32.40 7.58
C CYS A 429 -4.55 -33.06 8.91
N LEU A 430 -5.30 -34.07 9.36
CA LEU A 430 -5.04 -34.81 10.60
C LEU A 430 -4.04 -35.97 10.45
N HIS A 431 -3.33 -36.06 9.31
CA HIS A 431 -2.32 -37.10 9.13
C HIS A 431 -1.23 -37.01 10.21
N SER A 432 -0.86 -38.15 10.82
CA SER A 432 0.10 -38.18 11.93
C SER A 432 1.48 -37.68 11.54
N ASN A 433 1.94 -38.03 10.32
CA ASN A 433 3.18 -37.50 9.75
C ASN A 433 2.90 -36.18 9.00
N PRO A 434 3.54 -35.06 9.39
CA PRO A 434 3.29 -33.72 8.84
C PRO A 434 3.63 -33.56 7.35
N GLN A 435 4.49 -34.42 6.79
CA GLN A 435 4.88 -34.35 5.37
C GLN A 435 3.74 -34.77 4.42
N PHE A 436 2.78 -35.56 4.91
CA PHE A 436 1.62 -35.97 4.11
C PHE A 436 0.42 -35.04 4.27
N ARG A 437 0.51 -34.03 5.16
CA ARG A 437 -0.53 -33.00 5.28
C ARG A 437 -0.40 -32.03 4.10
N PRO A 438 -1.52 -31.62 3.47
CA PRO A 438 -1.51 -30.63 2.38
C PRO A 438 -1.00 -29.27 2.88
N SER A 439 -0.73 -28.32 1.97
CA SER A 439 -0.55 -26.91 2.34
C SER A 439 -1.90 -26.22 2.54
N MET A 440 -1.94 -25.09 3.26
CA MET A 440 -3.20 -24.36 3.41
C MET A 440 -3.67 -23.74 2.08
N GLN A 441 -2.75 -23.44 1.16
CA GLN A 441 -3.08 -23.03 -0.21
C GLN A 441 -3.76 -24.15 -1.03
N GLU A 442 -3.34 -25.41 -0.85
CA GLU A 442 -4.01 -26.56 -1.47
C GLU A 442 -5.39 -26.81 -0.86
N VAL A 443 -5.51 -26.67 0.47
CA VAL A 443 -6.79 -26.83 1.18
C VAL A 443 -7.78 -25.75 0.75
N SER A 444 -7.38 -24.48 0.76
CA SER A 444 -8.23 -23.33 0.41
C SER A 444 -8.72 -23.41 -1.03
N SER A 445 -7.81 -23.68 -1.98
CA SER A 445 -8.16 -23.84 -3.39
C SER A 445 -9.12 -25.01 -3.64
N LYS A 446 -8.90 -26.17 -2.99
CA LYS A 446 -9.79 -27.33 -3.13
C LYS A 446 -11.17 -27.07 -2.54
N LEU A 447 -11.29 -26.39 -1.40
CA LEU A 447 -12.58 -26.07 -0.79
C LEU A 447 -13.46 -25.13 -1.66
N VAL A 448 -12.84 -24.34 -2.54
CA VAL A 448 -13.55 -23.48 -3.51
C VAL A 448 -13.93 -24.24 -4.78
N SER A 449 -13.21 -25.31 -5.12
CA SER A 449 -13.49 -26.14 -6.29
C SER A 449 -14.83 -26.88 -6.18
N THR A 450 -15.55 -26.98 -7.30
CA THR A 450 -16.82 -27.74 -7.35
C THR A 450 -16.51 -29.20 -7.71
N ARG A 451 -16.54 -30.10 -6.73
CA ARG A 451 -16.44 -31.55 -6.94
C ARG A 451 -17.80 -32.22 -6.74
N SER A 452 -18.09 -33.22 -7.57
CA SER A 452 -19.28 -34.06 -7.45
C SER A 452 -18.92 -35.39 -6.82
N PHE A 453 -19.47 -35.71 -5.65
CA PHE A 453 -19.46 -37.09 -5.16
C PHE A 453 -20.62 -37.84 -5.82
N PRO A 454 -20.37 -38.99 -6.47
CA PRO A 454 -21.41 -39.71 -7.22
C PRO A 454 -22.41 -40.46 -6.33
N GLN A 455 -22.29 -40.38 -5.00
CA GLN A 455 -23.09 -41.17 -4.04
C GLN A 455 -23.69 -40.29 -2.93
N PRO A 456 -24.84 -40.69 -2.35
CA PRO A 456 -25.43 -39.98 -1.21
C PRO A 456 -24.54 -40.10 0.04
N ILE A 457 -24.55 -39.09 0.92
CA ILE A 457 -23.72 -39.04 2.15
C ILE A 457 -23.80 -40.31 2.99
N SER A 458 -24.96 -40.95 3.05
CA SER A 458 -25.18 -42.20 3.80
C SER A 458 -24.42 -43.41 3.25
N ALA A 459 -23.96 -43.36 2.00
CA ALA A 459 -23.21 -44.42 1.33
C ALA A 459 -21.70 -44.14 1.27
N ILE A 460 -21.28 -42.91 1.59
CA ILE A 460 -19.87 -42.51 1.60
C ILE A 460 -19.21 -43.06 2.86
N SER A 461 -18.25 -43.96 2.71
CA SER A 461 -17.47 -44.47 3.84
C SER A 461 -16.33 -43.53 4.20
N LEU A 462 -15.94 -43.53 5.48
CA LEU A 462 -14.77 -42.79 5.95
C LEU A 462 -13.47 -43.22 5.28
N LEU A 463 -13.37 -44.51 4.93
CA LEU A 463 -12.21 -45.05 4.22
C LEU A 463 -12.07 -44.42 2.83
N GLN A 464 -13.19 -44.30 2.09
CA GLN A 464 -13.20 -43.61 0.80
C GLN A 464 -12.74 -42.15 0.93
N LEU A 465 -13.20 -41.43 1.95
CA LEU A 465 -12.80 -40.04 2.19
C LEU A 465 -11.31 -39.87 2.54
N LYS A 466 -10.70 -40.89 3.14
CA LYS A 466 -9.28 -40.91 3.55
C LYS A 466 -8.36 -41.28 2.38
N ASP A 467 -8.74 -42.28 1.59
CA ASP A 467 -7.90 -42.87 0.54
C ASP A 467 -8.04 -42.16 -0.82
N GLU A 468 -9.11 -41.39 -1.05
CA GLU A 468 -9.24 -40.67 -2.30
C GLU A 468 -8.10 -39.64 -2.48
N VAL A 469 -7.33 -39.85 -3.54
CA VAL A 469 -6.44 -38.85 -4.17
C VAL A 469 -7.32 -37.76 -4.82
N ILE A 470 -8.04 -37.03 -3.97
CA ILE A 470 -8.73 -35.76 -4.24
C ILE A 470 -7.72 -34.63 -4.19
#